data_AF-A0A2V7M767-F1
#
_entry.id   AF-A0A2V7M767-F1
#
_cell.length_a   1.000
_cell.length_b   1.000
_cell.length_c   1.000
_cell.angle_alpha   90.00
_cell.angle_beta   90.00
_cell.angle_gamma   90.00
#
_symmetry.space_group_name_H-M   'P 1'
#
loop_
_entity.id
_entity.type
_entity.pdbx_description
1 polymer ?
#
loop_
_entity_poly.entity_id
_entity_poly.type
_entity_poly.pdbx_seq_one_letter_code
_entity_poly.pdbx_strand_id
1 'polypeptide(L)'
;MAYIKAPIHTRRGAMTRAMTEENGHGLVAQGKAERKAQRKAERAERKLEKRRDRRLGEALEPLSIRERIRNQWEILGLERRFAEDVDRSVRYALIVFGVTNTAAVLVLARANVLGAGSGLAIWGVRLLVGLYALLVLNTLREALHSLHPPLSAMPFAGIARAARPLDDSEPPLSLSILPIGASRPSEEDYHRGWQEISGEELSRQLSAASLFFGGLGESKNAALRKLYAGVTLSLLVTAVVIIAVLVTSGL
;
A
#
# COMPACT_ATOMS: atom_id res chain seq x y z
N MET A 1 18.64 59.96 93.60
CA MET A 1 18.96 61.24 92.93
C MET A 1 19.17 60.94 91.45
N ALA A 2 18.35 61.54 90.59
CA ALA A 2 18.23 61.20 89.18
C ALA A 2 19.38 61.76 88.33
N TYR A 3 19.72 61.07 87.24
CA TYR A 3 20.25 61.72 86.04
C TYR A 3 19.74 60.99 84.79
N ILE A 4 18.75 61.60 84.14
CA ILE A 4 18.21 61.22 82.83
C ILE A 4 19.09 61.89 81.78
N LYS A 5 19.60 61.12 80.81
CA LYS A 5 20.24 61.65 79.60
C LYS A 5 19.55 61.02 78.39
N ALA A 6 18.75 61.80 77.69
CA ALA A 6 18.26 61.46 76.36
C ALA A 6 19.34 61.77 75.31
N PRO A 7 19.40 61.00 74.21
CA PRO A 7 19.81 61.58 72.94
C PRO A 7 18.82 61.26 71.81
N ILE A 8 18.16 62.32 71.35
CA ILE A 8 17.96 62.76 69.97
C ILE A 8 18.12 61.68 68.86
N HIS A 9 16.95 61.17 68.44
CA HIS A 9 16.52 60.87 67.07
C HIS A 9 17.56 60.47 66.00
N THR A 10 17.85 59.17 65.94
CA THR A 10 18.07 58.39 64.73
C THR A 10 16.76 58.22 63.95
N ARG A 11 16.41 59.18 63.07
CA ARG A 11 15.18 59.07 62.24
C ARG A 11 15.38 59.16 60.73
N ARG A 12 16.62 59.11 60.23
CA ARG A 12 16.92 59.15 58.79
C ARG A 12 17.36 57.83 58.16
N GLY A 13 17.74 56.81 58.96
CA GLY A 13 18.20 55.51 58.45
C GLY A 13 17.15 54.40 58.40
N ALA A 14 15.98 54.59 59.02
CA ALA A 14 14.95 53.54 59.12
C ALA A 14 14.04 53.44 57.89
N MET A 15 13.84 54.54 57.14
CA MET A 15 12.94 54.54 55.97
C MET A 15 13.57 53.93 54.72
N THR A 16 14.88 54.06 54.51
CA THR A 16 15.58 53.45 53.36
C THR A 16 15.80 51.94 53.53
N ARG A 17 15.90 51.46 54.78
CA ARG A 17 16.12 50.03 55.08
C ARG A 17 14.84 49.20 54.99
N ALA A 18 13.70 49.77 55.38
CA ALA A 18 12.40 49.09 55.28
C ALA A 18 11.93 48.91 53.81
N MET A 19 12.24 49.85 52.90
CA MET A 19 11.86 49.75 51.48
C MET A 19 12.71 48.77 50.66
N THR A 20 13.91 48.40 51.13
CA THR A 20 14.80 47.44 50.45
C THR A 20 14.64 46.00 50.94
N GLU A 21 14.25 45.79 52.20
CA GLU A 21 14.06 44.43 52.76
C GLU A 21 12.76 43.75 52.28
N GLU A 22 11.67 44.51 52.07
CA GLU A 22 10.38 43.95 51.61
C GLU A 22 10.42 43.52 50.12
N ASN A 23 11.17 44.25 49.28
CA ASN A 23 11.35 43.94 47.85
C ASN A 23 12.35 42.79 47.60
N GLY A 24 13.33 42.58 48.49
CA GLY A 24 14.35 41.53 48.33
C GLY A 24 13.80 40.12 48.56
N HIS A 25 12.85 39.96 49.49
CA HIS A 25 12.26 38.65 49.80
C HIS A 25 11.33 38.12 48.68
N GLY A 26 10.61 39.02 48.00
CA GLY A 26 9.76 38.69 46.84
C GLY A 26 10.58 38.23 45.62
N LEU A 27 11.71 38.90 45.34
CA LEU A 27 12.62 38.55 44.25
C LEU A 27 13.33 37.20 44.46
N VAL A 28 13.70 36.88 45.71
CA VAL A 28 14.32 35.58 46.04
C VAL A 28 13.28 34.44 45.99
N ALA A 29 12.02 34.71 46.36
CA ALA A 29 10.93 33.75 46.21
C ALA A 29 10.56 33.51 44.73
N GLN A 30 10.52 34.56 43.91
CA GLN A 30 10.35 34.47 42.45
C GLN A 30 11.47 33.68 41.79
N GLY A 31 12.74 33.99 42.09
CA GLY A 31 13.88 33.26 41.53
C GLY A 31 13.93 31.77 41.95
N LYS A 32 13.45 31.44 43.16
CA LYS A 32 13.28 30.03 43.59
C LYS A 32 12.13 29.34 42.85
N ALA A 33 11.02 30.03 42.60
CA ALA A 33 9.89 29.49 41.85
C ALA A 33 10.25 29.26 40.38
N GLU A 34 10.96 30.18 39.74
CA GLU A 34 11.45 30.07 38.35
C GLU A 34 12.45 28.91 38.19
N ARG A 35 13.42 28.79 39.11
CA ARG A 35 14.36 27.66 39.11
C ARG A 35 13.64 26.32 39.33
N LYS A 36 12.58 26.30 40.14
CA LYS A 36 11.75 25.10 40.35
C LYS A 36 10.92 24.78 39.11
N ALA A 37 10.41 25.79 38.40
CA ALA A 37 9.69 25.64 37.14
C ALA A 37 10.61 25.13 36.02
N GLN A 38 11.80 25.71 35.85
CA GLN A 38 12.82 25.25 34.90
C GLN A 38 13.23 23.79 35.17
N ARG A 39 13.52 23.44 36.43
CA ARG A 39 13.83 22.04 36.80
C ARG A 39 12.67 21.07 36.55
N LYS A 40 11.42 21.55 36.65
CA LYS A 40 10.22 20.74 36.38
C LYS A 40 10.01 20.56 34.88
N ALA A 41 10.26 21.62 34.08
CA ALA A 41 10.24 21.57 32.62
C ALA A 41 11.33 20.63 32.09
N GLU A 42 12.57 20.77 32.56
CA GLU A 42 13.70 19.89 32.17
C GLU A 42 13.44 18.42 32.55
N ARG A 43 12.85 18.17 33.73
CA ARG A 43 12.44 16.81 34.12
C ARG A 43 11.29 16.27 33.27
N ALA A 44 10.36 17.12 32.84
CA ALA A 44 9.27 16.72 31.95
C ALA A 44 9.79 16.38 30.55
N GLU A 45 10.74 17.17 30.05
CA GLU A 45 11.40 16.98 28.76
C GLU A 45 12.24 15.69 28.76
N ARG A 46 13.08 15.46 29.78
CA ARG A 46 13.80 14.19 29.95
C ARG A 46 12.87 12.97 30.09
N LYS A 47 11.69 13.14 30.69
CA LYS A 47 10.68 12.06 30.77
C LYS A 47 10.04 11.79 29.42
N LEU A 48 9.78 12.82 28.61
CA LEU A 48 9.26 12.68 27.25
C LEU A 48 10.29 11.99 26.36
N GLU A 49 11.56 12.41 26.45
CA GLU A 49 12.66 11.82 25.71
C GLU A 49 12.86 10.34 26.07
N LYS A 50 12.94 10.01 27.37
CA LYS A 50 13.01 8.61 27.82
C LYS A 50 11.81 7.77 27.39
N ARG A 51 10.60 8.35 27.30
CA ARG A 51 9.41 7.68 26.78
C ARG A 51 9.49 7.46 25.26
N ARG A 52 10.01 8.43 24.52
CA ARG A 52 10.26 8.32 23.08
C ARG A 52 11.29 7.23 22.81
N ASP A 53 12.41 7.25 23.52
CA ASP A 53 13.48 6.28 23.35
C ASP A 53 13.04 4.87 23.75
N ARG A 54 12.19 4.75 24.78
CA ARG A 54 11.57 3.46 25.13
C ARG A 54 10.61 2.97 24.05
N ARG A 55 9.78 3.84 23.47
CA ARG A 55 8.89 3.48 22.34
C ARG A 55 9.67 3.11 21.08
N LEU A 56 10.78 3.78 20.81
CA LEU A 56 11.70 3.43 19.73
C LEU A 56 12.36 2.08 20.01
N GLY A 57 12.80 1.83 21.25
CA GLY A 57 13.36 0.54 21.67
C GLY A 57 12.35 -0.61 21.52
N GLU A 58 11.11 -0.42 21.99
CA GLU A 58 10.02 -1.40 21.84
C GLU A 58 9.64 -1.62 20.36
N ALA A 59 9.79 -0.62 19.50
CA ALA A 59 9.56 -0.76 18.05
C ALA A 59 10.72 -1.47 17.31
N LEU A 60 11.93 -1.43 17.88
CA LEU A 60 13.13 -2.07 17.34
C LEU A 60 13.34 -3.49 17.90
N GLU A 61 12.58 -3.88 18.92
CA GLU A 61 12.64 -5.21 19.49
C GLU A 61 12.07 -6.24 18.48
N PRO A 62 12.79 -7.33 18.19
CA PRO A 62 12.31 -8.33 17.24
C PRO A 62 11.02 -8.96 17.77
N LEU A 63 9.97 -8.96 16.93
CA LEU A 63 8.69 -9.56 17.30
C LEU A 63 8.86 -11.02 17.74
N SER A 64 8.09 -11.40 18.75
CA SER A 64 7.98 -12.80 19.17
C SER A 64 7.52 -13.66 17.98
N ILE A 65 7.95 -14.93 17.93
CA ILE A 65 7.64 -15.83 16.80
C ILE A 65 6.13 -15.93 16.54
N ARG A 66 5.32 -15.95 17.61
CA ARG A 66 3.85 -15.99 17.53
C ARG A 66 3.28 -14.72 16.91
N GLU A 67 3.76 -13.56 17.33
CA GLU A 67 3.27 -12.28 16.79
C GLU A 67 3.71 -12.09 15.34
N ARG A 68 4.91 -12.56 14.99
CA ARG A 68 5.42 -12.57 13.62
C ARG A 68 4.53 -13.40 12.70
N ILE A 69 4.23 -14.64 13.09
CA ILE A 69 3.33 -15.53 12.34
C ILE A 69 1.94 -14.92 12.20
N ARG A 70 1.38 -14.35 13.29
CA ARG A 70 0.09 -13.66 13.24
C ARG A 70 0.10 -12.51 12.24
N ASN A 71 1.11 -11.64 12.32
CA ASN A 71 1.21 -10.48 11.43
C ASN A 71 1.40 -10.91 9.97
N GLN A 72 2.23 -11.93 9.71
CA GLN A 72 2.41 -12.49 8.37
C GLN A 72 1.09 -13.05 7.82
N TRP A 73 0.31 -13.74 8.65
CA TRP A 73 -1.01 -14.25 8.26
C TRP A 73 -2.01 -13.13 7.94
N GLU A 74 -2.01 -12.05 8.73
CA GLU A 74 -2.82 -10.86 8.47
C GLU A 74 -2.43 -10.20 7.14
N ILE A 75 -1.13 -10.04 6.88
CA ILE A 75 -0.61 -9.50 5.62
C ILE A 75 -1.05 -10.36 4.43
N LEU A 76 -0.89 -11.68 4.51
CA LEU A 76 -1.35 -12.61 3.46
C LEU A 76 -2.86 -12.51 3.24
N GLY A 77 -3.63 -12.33 4.30
CA GLY A 77 -5.07 -12.07 4.22
C GLY A 77 -5.39 -10.79 3.45
N LEU A 78 -4.64 -9.72 3.68
CA LEU A 78 -4.79 -8.45 2.94
C LEU A 78 -4.36 -8.60 1.48
N GLU A 79 -3.24 -9.26 1.20
CA GLU A 79 -2.75 -9.53 -0.16
C GLU A 79 -3.75 -10.38 -0.97
N ARG A 80 -4.37 -11.38 -0.34
CA ARG A 80 -5.43 -12.18 -0.96
C ARG A 80 -6.65 -11.31 -1.30
N ARG A 81 -7.13 -10.48 -0.37
CA ARG A 81 -8.25 -9.56 -0.63
C ARG A 81 -7.93 -8.60 -1.76
N PHE A 82 -6.70 -8.09 -1.79
CA PHE A 82 -6.23 -7.23 -2.88
C PHE A 82 -6.28 -7.97 -4.23
N ALA A 83 -5.82 -9.21 -4.30
CA ALA A 83 -5.93 -10.02 -5.52
C ALA A 83 -7.38 -10.25 -5.95
N GLU A 84 -8.30 -10.50 -5.01
CA GLU A 84 -9.74 -10.64 -5.29
C GLU A 84 -10.34 -9.32 -5.82
N ASP A 85 -9.96 -8.18 -5.27
CA ASP A 85 -10.38 -6.85 -5.73
C ASP A 85 -9.84 -6.50 -7.13
N VAL A 86 -8.61 -6.91 -7.43
CA VAL A 86 -8.01 -6.79 -8.77
C VAL A 86 -8.79 -7.64 -9.78
N ASP A 87 -9.08 -8.89 -9.46
CA ASP A 87 -9.85 -9.78 -10.34
C ASP A 87 -11.27 -9.24 -10.58
N ARG A 88 -11.91 -8.69 -9.53
CA ARG A 88 -13.20 -7.99 -9.65
C ARG A 88 -13.08 -6.78 -10.58
N SER A 89 -12.02 -5.99 -10.46
CA SER A 89 -11.76 -4.83 -11.31
C SER A 89 -11.59 -5.21 -12.78
N VAL A 90 -10.86 -6.30 -13.08
CA VAL A 90 -10.72 -6.84 -14.44
C VAL A 90 -12.08 -7.25 -15.02
N ARG A 91 -12.92 -7.92 -14.24
CA ARG A 91 -14.27 -8.30 -14.68
C ARG A 91 -15.12 -7.08 -15.02
N TYR A 92 -15.11 -6.05 -14.18
CA TYR A 92 -15.83 -4.80 -14.48
C TYR A 92 -15.29 -4.11 -15.74
N ALA A 93 -13.96 -4.05 -15.92
CA ALA A 93 -13.35 -3.49 -17.11
C ALA A 93 -13.79 -4.24 -18.38
N LEU A 94 -13.87 -5.57 -18.33
CA LEU A 94 -14.37 -6.40 -19.43
C LEU A 94 -15.86 -6.18 -19.73
N ILE A 95 -16.69 -5.97 -18.70
CA ILE A 95 -18.11 -5.63 -18.89
C ILE A 95 -18.23 -4.29 -19.61
N VAL A 96 -17.54 -3.25 -19.14
CA VAL A 96 -17.55 -1.92 -19.77
C VAL A 96 -17.04 -1.98 -21.20
N PHE A 97 -15.95 -2.72 -21.41
CA PHE A 97 -15.40 -3.00 -22.74
C PHE A 97 -16.43 -3.67 -23.64
N GLY A 98 -17.09 -4.74 -23.18
CA GLY A 98 -18.11 -5.46 -23.94
C GLY A 98 -19.29 -4.57 -24.34
N VAL A 99 -19.82 -3.78 -23.42
CA VAL A 99 -20.93 -2.84 -23.69
C VAL A 99 -20.53 -1.80 -24.73
N THR A 100 -19.36 -1.19 -24.57
CA THR A 100 -18.83 -0.16 -25.47
C THR A 100 -18.64 -0.72 -26.90
N ASN A 101 -18.06 -1.91 -27.02
CA ASN A 101 -17.85 -2.57 -28.29
C ASN A 101 -19.15 -3.03 -28.96
N THR A 102 -20.14 -3.47 -28.18
CA THR A 102 -21.45 -3.84 -28.72
C THR A 102 -22.13 -2.64 -29.38
N ALA A 103 -22.08 -1.46 -28.74
CA ALA A 103 -22.61 -0.23 -29.33
C ALA A 103 -21.92 0.11 -30.66
N ALA A 104 -20.58 -0.04 -30.72
CA ALA A 104 -19.82 0.15 -31.96
C ALA A 104 -20.29 -0.79 -33.08
N VAL A 105 -20.41 -2.09 -32.78
CA VAL A 105 -20.84 -3.11 -33.74
C VAL A 105 -22.26 -2.83 -34.25
N LEU A 106 -23.19 -2.43 -33.39
CA LEU A 106 -24.56 -2.08 -33.79
C LEU A 106 -24.59 -0.90 -34.77
N VAL A 107 -23.79 0.14 -34.50
CA VAL A 107 -23.68 1.31 -35.39
C VAL A 107 -23.06 0.91 -36.74
N LEU A 108 -21.99 0.12 -36.73
CA LEU A 108 -21.36 -0.40 -37.95
C LEU A 108 -22.31 -1.26 -38.79
N ALA A 109 -23.04 -2.16 -38.13
CA ALA A 109 -23.99 -3.06 -38.77
C ALA A 109 -25.15 -2.28 -39.39
N ARG A 110 -25.69 -1.28 -38.68
CA ARG A 110 -26.77 -0.41 -39.19
C ARG A 110 -26.34 0.42 -40.39
N ALA A 111 -25.12 0.94 -40.37
CA ALA A 111 -24.63 1.82 -41.43
C ALA A 111 -24.10 1.09 -42.68
N ASN A 112 -24.15 -0.25 -42.70
CA ASN A 112 -23.68 -1.09 -43.81
C ASN A 112 -22.29 -0.69 -44.33
N VAL A 113 -21.38 -0.34 -43.41
CA VAL A 113 -20.05 0.23 -43.72
C VAL A 113 -19.17 -0.74 -44.54
N LEU A 114 -19.50 -2.03 -44.52
CA LEU A 114 -18.85 -3.08 -45.30
C LEU A 114 -19.46 -3.29 -46.70
N GLY A 115 -20.54 -2.60 -47.04
CA GLY A 115 -21.21 -2.67 -48.35
C GLY A 115 -20.34 -2.10 -49.49
N ALA A 116 -20.71 -2.39 -50.74
CA ALA A 116 -19.91 -2.17 -51.96
C ALA A 116 -19.77 -0.69 -52.42
N GLY A 117 -19.79 0.28 -51.49
CA GLY A 117 -19.53 1.68 -51.83
C GLY A 117 -18.07 1.92 -52.23
N SER A 118 -17.87 2.76 -53.25
CA SER A 118 -16.56 3.19 -53.77
C SER A 118 -16.36 4.68 -53.52
N GLY A 119 -15.38 5.02 -52.67
CA GLY A 119 -15.02 6.40 -52.35
C GLY A 119 -13.90 6.47 -51.32
N LEU A 120 -13.08 7.52 -51.37
CA LEU A 120 -11.92 7.69 -50.46
C LEU A 120 -12.36 7.75 -48.99
N ALA A 121 -13.50 8.41 -48.70
CA ALA A 121 -14.07 8.46 -47.36
C ALA A 121 -14.48 7.07 -46.84
N ILE A 122 -15.08 6.23 -47.70
CA ILE A 122 -15.50 4.86 -47.35
C ILE A 122 -14.28 3.98 -47.06
N TRP A 123 -13.22 4.11 -47.86
CA TRP A 123 -11.94 3.44 -47.58
C TRP A 123 -11.32 3.88 -46.25
N GLY A 124 -11.37 5.19 -45.95
CA GLY A 124 -10.92 5.73 -44.66
C GLY A 124 -11.69 5.14 -43.47
N VAL A 125 -13.02 5.04 -43.57
CA VAL A 125 -13.84 4.42 -42.52
C VAL A 125 -13.52 2.92 -42.39
N ARG A 126 -13.36 2.17 -43.48
CA ARG A 126 -12.96 0.74 -43.43
C ARG A 126 -11.60 0.55 -42.77
N LEU A 127 -10.62 1.39 -43.08
CA LEU A 127 -9.31 1.36 -42.43
C LEU A 127 -9.44 1.63 -40.93
N LEU A 128 -10.22 2.65 -40.54
CA LEU A 128 -10.49 2.97 -39.14
C LEU A 128 -11.15 1.80 -38.40
N VAL A 129 -12.13 1.15 -39.02
CA VAL A 129 -12.79 -0.06 -38.48
C VAL A 129 -11.79 -1.22 -38.33
N GLY A 130 -10.90 -1.43 -39.30
CA GLY A 130 -9.85 -2.44 -39.22
C GLY A 130 -8.87 -2.18 -38.06
N LEU A 131 -8.42 -0.93 -37.92
CA LEU A 131 -7.57 -0.50 -36.80
C LEU A 131 -8.28 -0.65 -35.45
N TYR A 132 -9.57 -0.33 -35.40
CA TYR A 132 -10.39 -0.53 -34.21
C TYR A 132 -10.49 -2.02 -33.84
N ALA A 133 -10.71 -2.91 -34.81
CA ALA A 133 -10.75 -4.35 -34.55
C ALA A 133 -9.41 -4.87 -34.00
N LEU A 134 -8.28 -4.39 -34.53
CA LEU A 134 -6.95 -4.73 -33.99
C LEU A 134 -6.77 -4.22 -32.54
N LEU A 135 -7.23 -3.01 -32.25
CA LEU A 135 -7.22 -2.46 -30.89
C LEU A 135 -8.05 -3.32 -29.92
N VAL A 136 -9.23 -3.78 -30.35
CA VAL A 136 -10.11 -4.64 -29.56
C VAL A 136 -9.44 -5.97 -29.26
N LEU A 137 -8.86 -6.62 -30.27
CA LEU A 137 -8.13 -7.88 -30.09
C LEU A 137 -6.91 -7.71 -29.17
N ASN A 138 -6.17 -6.61 -29.31
CA ASN A 138 -5.03 -6.34 -28.45
C ASN A 138 -5.46 -6.09 -26.99
N THR A 139 -6.55 -5.37 -26.78
CA THR A 139 -7.11 -5.13 -25.43
C THR A 139 -7.61 -6.44 -24.80
N LEU A 140 -8.25 -7.30 -25.59
CA LEU A 140 -8.68 -8.62 -25.14
C LEU A 140 -7.48 -9.51 -24.76
N ARG A 141 -6.40 -9.49 -25.55
CA ARG A 141 -5.15 -10.17 -25.22
C ARG A 141 -4.59 -9.72 -23.88
N GLU A 142 -4.59 -8.42 -23.60
CA GLU A 142 -4.11 -7.87 -22.33
C GLU A 142 -5.02 -8.27 -21.16
N ALA A 143 -6.36 -8.30 -21.37
CA ALA A 143 -7.29 -8.82 -20.37
C ALA A 143 -7.00 -10.29 -20.03
N LEU A 144 -6.74 -11.13 -21.03
CA LEU A 144 -6.34 -12.53 -20.83
C LEU A 144 -5.02 -12.63 -20.04
N HIS A 145 -4.03 -11.79 -20.34
CA HIS A 145 -2.77 -11.75 -19.57
C HIS A 145 -3.00 -11.30 -18.13
N SER A 146 -3.95 -10.38 -17.88
CA SER A 146 -4.32 -9.96 -16.53
C SER A 146 -5.06 -11.04 -15.73
N LEU A 147 -5.88 -11.85 -16.40
CA LEU A 147 -6.63 -12.98 -15.81
C LEU A 147 -5.73 -14.19 -15.54
N HIS A 148 -4.78 -14.45 -16.42
CA HIS A 148 -3.89 -15.60 -16.34
C HIS A 148 -2.43 -15.16 -16.55
N PRO A 149 -1.78 -14.59 -15.52
CA PRO A 149 -0.38 -14.21 -15.63
C PRO A 149 0.45 -15.45 -16.01
N PRO A 150 1.25 -15.41 -17.08
CA PRO A 150 2.02 -16.56 -17.51
C PRO A 150 3.01 -16.97 -16.42
N LEU A 151 3.09 -18.27 -16.15
CA LEU A 151 3.99 -18.85 -15.13
C LEU A 151 5.46 -18.46 -15.33
N SER A 152 5.86 -18.13 -16.56
CA SER A 152 7.20 -17.66 -16.93
C SER A 152 7.52 -16.23 -16.46
N ALA A 153 6.52 -15.41 -16.16
CA ALA A 153 6.70 -14.07 -15.60
C ALA A 153 6.80 -14.09 -14.06
N MET A 154 6.59 -15.25 -13.44
CA MET A 154 6.69 -15.39 -11.99
C MET A 154 8.14 -15.73 -11.60
N PRO A 155 8.74 -15.03 -10.61
CA PRO A 155 10.09 -15.30 -10.14
C PRO A 155 10.15 -16.58 -9.26
N PHE A 156 9.55 -17.67 -9.71
CA PHE A 156 9.55 -18.96 -9.01
C PHE A 156 10.97 -19.50 -8.80
N ALA A 157 11.87 -19.25 -9.75
CA ALA A 157 13.25 -19.71 -9.68
C ALA A 157 14.03 -19.11 -8.49
N GLY A 158 13.62 -17.94 -7.98
CA GLY A 158 14.22 -17.34 -6.77
C GLY A 158 13.59 -17.86 -5.48
N ILE A 159 12.27 -18.07 -5.47
CA ILE A 159 11.51 -18.47 -4.27
C ILE A 159 11.74 -19.95 -3.95
N ALA A 160 11.76 -20.83 -4.96
CA ALA A 160 12.13 -22.23 -4.79
C ALA A 160 13.59 -22.41 -4.34
N ARG A 161 14.46 -21.42 -4.62
CA ARG A 161 15.86 -21.39 -4.19
C ARG A 161 16.02 -20.87 -2.77
N ALA A 162 15.17 -19.93 -2.35
CA ALA A 162 15.13 -19.39 -0.99
C ALA A 162 14.41 -20.32 0.01
N ALA A 163 13.46 -21.13 -0.47
CA ALA A 163 12.77 -22.15 0.32
C ALA A 163 13.53 -23.49 0.38
N ARG A 164 14.70 -23.59 -0.28
CA ARG A 164 15.54 -24.79 -0.22
C ARG A 164 16.30 -24.78 1.12
N PRO A 165 16.31 -25.88 1.89
CA PRO A 165 17.21 -25.99 3.03
C PRO A 165 18.66 -25.83 2.54
N LEU A 166 19.53 -25.28 3.38
CA LEU A 166 20.96 -25.18 3.12
C LEU A 166 21.65 -26.56 3.10
N ASP A 167 20.92 -27.63 3.44
CA ASP A 167 21.38 -29.00 3.59
C ASP A 167 20.54 -29.91 2.68
N ASP A 168 21.21 -30.73 1.85
CA ASP A 168 20.59 -31.64 0.87
C ASP A 168 19.85 -32.84 1.52
N SER A 169 19.78 -32.87 2.85
CA SER A 169 19.31 -34.00 3.65
C SER A 169 17.83 -33.91 4.10
N GLU A 170 17.18 -32.75 3.98
CA GLU A 170 15.76 -32.60 4.35
C GLU A 170 14.85 -32.44 3.13
N PRO A 171 13.78 -33.25 3.00
CA PRO A 171 12.82 -33.06 1.93
C PRO A 171 12.14 -31.70 2.10
N PRO A 172 12.09 -30.84 1.06
CA PRO A 172 11.43 -29.54 1.14
C PRO A 172 9.92 -29.76 1.20
N LEU A 173 9.37 -29.98 2.40
CA LEU A 173 7.93 -30.07 2.58
C LEU A 173 7.35 -28.64 2.60
N SER A 174 7.24 -28.02 1.43
CA SER A 174 6.49 -26.77 1.28
C SER A 174 5.00 -27.09 1.44
N LEU A 175 4.50 -27.06 2.67
CA LEU A 175 3.10 -27.37 2.99
C LEU A 175 2.12 -26.36 2.37
N SER A 176 2.57 -25.14 2.07
CA SER A 176 1.66 -24.01 1.87
C SER A 176 1.67 -23.37 0.48
N ILE A 177 2.68 -23.60 -0.37
CA ILE A 177 2.78 -22.92 -1.68
C ILE A 177 3.28 -23.89 -2.74
N LEU A 178 2.41 -24.78 -3.19
CA LEU A 178 2.68 -25.50 -4.44
C LEU A 178 2.21 -24.64 -5.62
N PRO A 179 3.06 -24.46 -6.65
CA PRO A 179 2.65 -23.74 -7.84
C PRO A 179 1.44 -24.44 -8.49
N ILE A 180 0.64 -23.66 -9.21
CA ILE A 180 -0.47 -24.18 -10.02
C ILE A 180 0.10 -25.23 -10.98
N GLY A 181 -0.35 -26.48 -10.85
CA GLY A 181 0.12 -27.62 -11.66
C GLY A 181 1.15 -28.54 -11.00
N ALA A 182 1.63 -28.24 -9.79
CA ALA A 182 2.45 -29.19 -9.04
C ALA A 182 1.59 -30.26 -8.37
N SER A 183 2.12 -31.49 -8.34
CA SER A 183 1.53 -32.62 -7.63
C SER A 183 1.39 -32.26 -6.16
N ARG A 184 0.15 -32.21 -5.65
CA ARG A 184 -0.08 -32.02 -4.22
C ARG A 184 0.53 -33.18 -3.44
N PRO A 185 1.09 -32.94 -2.24
CA PRO A 185 1.43 -34.01 -1.32
C PRO A 185 0.22 -34.92 -1.10
N SER A 186 0.48 -36.20 -0.78
CA SER A 186 -0.60 -37.07 -0.29
C SER A 186 -1.23 -36.46 0.97
N GLU A 187 -2.49 -36.79 1.26
CA GLU A 187 -3.20 -36.29 2.44
C GLU A 187 -2.44 -36.64 3.73
N GLU A 188 -1.94 -37.87 3.83
CA GLU A 188 -1.08 -38.30 4.94
C GLU A 188 0.21 -37.49 5.08
N ASP A 189 0.90 -37.19 3.98
CA ASP A 189 2.16 -36.42 4.04
C ASP A 189 1.90 -34.95 4.38
N TYR A 190 0.76 -34.40 3.94
CA TYR A 190 0.32 -33.06 4.31
C TYR A 190 0.02 -32.98 5.80
N HIS A 191 -0.72 -33.94 6.35
CA HIS A 191 -1.02 -33.99 7.78
C HIS A 191 0.24 -34.18 8.62
N ARG A 192 1.15 -35.06 8.21
CA ARG A 192 2.43 -35.29 8.91
C ARG A 192 3.26 -34.01 8.95
N GLY A 193 3.38 -33.30 7.83
CA GLY A 193 4.12 -32.04 7.81
C GLY A 193 3.54 -30.97 8.75
N TRP A 194 2.21 -30.86 8.87
CA TRP A 194 1.60 -29.92 9.81
C TRP A 194 1.83 -30.26 11.29
N GLN A 195 2.06 -31.54 11.61
CA GLN A 195 2.38 -31.96 12.98
C GLN A 195 3.85 -31.70 13.33
N GLU A 196 4.73 -31.75 12.34
CA GLU A 196 6.19 -31.67 12.52
C GLU A 196 6.76 -30.25 12.29
N ILE A 197 5.98 -29.34 11.69
CA ILE A 197 6.46 -27.99 11.35
C ILE A 197 6.79 -27.15 12.59
N SER A 198 8.00 -26.59 12.61
CA SER A 198 8.41 -25.63 13.64
C SER A 198 7.84 -24.23 13.35
N GLY A 199 7.72 -23.39 14.38
CA GLY A 199 7.26 -22.01 14.22
C GLY A 199 8.16 -21.17 13.30
N GLU A 200 9.48 -21.39 13.34
CA GLU A 200 10.43 -20.72 12.45
C GLU A 200 10.25 -21.16 11.00
N GLU A 201 10.05 -22.46 10.77
CA GLU A 201 9.79 -23.00 9.44
C GLU A 201 8.48 -22.44 8.85
N LEU A 202 7.43 -22.37 9.67
CA LEU A 202 6.16 -21.76 9.26
C LEU A 202 6.34 -20.27 8.93
N SER A 203 7.04 -19.51 9.76
CA SER A 203 7.36 -18.09 9.51
C SER A 203 8.13 -17.89 8.21
N ARG A 204 9.08 -18.77 7.89
CA ARG A 204 9.84 -18.76 6.63
C ARG A 204 8.92 -19.01 5.43
N GLN A 205 8.05 -20.01 5.50
CA GLN A 205 7.08 -20.31 4.45
C GLN A 205 6.10 -19.16 4.22
N LEU A 206 5.59 -18.54 5.28
CA LEU A 206 4.69 -17.38 5.20
C LEU A 206 5.39 -16.16 4.59
N SER A 207 6.67 -15.95 4.91
CA SER A 207 7.47 -14.87 4.31
C SER A 207 7.67 -15.08 2.82
N ALA A 208 7.95 -16.33 2.40
CA ALA A 208 8.04 -16.69 0.99
C ALA A 208 6.70 -16.50 0.25
N ALA A 209 5.57 -16.83 0.91
CA ALA A 209 4.23 -16.58 0.37
C ALA A 209 3.99 -15.09 0.14
N SER A 210 4.31 -14.23 1.11
CA SER A 210 4.07 -12.80 0.98
C SER A 210 4.92 -12.18 -0.13
N LEU A 211 6.20 -12.58 -0.25
CA LEU A 211 7.05 -12.17 -1.37
C LEU A 211 6.48 -12.62 -2.73
N PHE A 212 5.93 -13.84 -2.79
CA PHE A 212 5.27 -14.35 -3.99
C PHE A 212 4.04 -13.51 -4.38
N PHE A 213 3.14 -13.27 -3.42
CA PHE A 213 1.93 -12.48 -3.64
C PHE A 213 2.25 -11.02 -3.98
N GLY A 214 3.29 -10.43 -3.38
CA GLY A 214 3.79 -9.11 -3.74
C GLY A 214 4.17 -9.01 -5.23
N GLY A 215 4.98 -9.95 -5.73
CA GLY A 215 5.36 -9.99 -7.15
C GLY A 215 4.17 -10.27 -8.09
N LEU A 216 3.23 -11.11 -7.67
CA LEU A 216 2.00 -11.36 -8.42
C LEU A 216 1.10 -10.11 -8.47
N GLY A 217 1.04 -9.35 -7.39
CA GLY A 217 0.32 -8.08 -7.31
C GLY A 217 0.89 -7.02 -8.26
N GLU A 218 2.22 -6.87 -8.32
CA GLU A 218 2.88 -5.92 -9.23
C GLU A 218 2.61 -6.25 -10.71
N SER A 219 2.78 -7.52 -11.08
CA SER A 219 2.55 -7.99 -12.46
C SER A 219 1.08 -7.84 -12.87
N LYS A 220 0.14 -8.23 -12.01
CA LYS A 220 -1.30 -8.02 -12.24
C LYS A 220 -1.66 -6.54 -12.35
N ASN A 221 -1.11 -5.67 -11.49
CA ASN A 221 -1.34 -4.23 -11.58
C ASN A 221 -0.80 -3.62 -12.88
N ALA A 222 0.35 -4.08 -13.35
CA ALA A 222 0.90 -3.63 -14.63
C ALA A 222 -0.01 -4.02 -15.81
N ALA A 223 -0.52 -5.25 -15.82
CA ALA A 223 -1.48 -5.71 -16.82
C ALA A 223 -2.81 -4.93 -16.73
N LEU A 224 -3.31 -4.71 -15.51
CA LEU A 224 -4.53 -3.94 -15.26
C LEU A 224 -4.43 -2.50 -15.77
N ARG A 225 -3.27 -1.83 -15.58
CA ARG A 225 -3.04 -0.48 -16.12
C ARG A 225 -3.13 -0.46 -17.64
N LYS A 226 -2.54 -1.45 -18.32
CA LYS A 226 -2.61 -1.57 -19.79
C LYS A 226 -4.04 -1.88 -20.24
N LEU A 227 -4.77 -2.73 -19.51
CA LEU A 227 -6.18 -3.00 -19.77
C LEU A 227 -7.02 -1.73 -19.69
N TYR A 228 -6.89 -0.94 -18.62
CA TYR A 228 -7.62 0.32 -18.50
C TYR A 228 -7.29 1.32 -19.61
N ALA A 229 -6.01 1.42 -20.00
CA ALA A 229 -5.61 2.24 -21.13
C ALA A 229 -6.26 1.75 -22.44
N GLY A 230 -6.28 0.43 -22.68
CA GLY A 230 -6.94 -0.18 -23.84
C GLY A 230 -8.45 0.05 -23.87
N VAL A 231 -9.14 -0.11 -22.73
CA VAL A 231 -10.58 0.16 -22.61
C VAL A 231 -10.88 1.63 -22.85
N THR A 232 -10.11 2.55 -22.26
CA THR A 232 -10.28 3.99 -22.46
C THR A 232 -10.07 4.37 -23.93
N LEU A 233 -9.02 3.84 -24.56
CA LEU A 233 -8.75 4.07 -25.97
C LEU A 233 -9.86 3.49 -26.85
N SER A 234 -10.36 2.29 -26.53
CA SER A 234 -11.50 1.70 -27.26
C SER A 234 -12.71 2.61 -27.20
N LEU A 235 -13.03 3.18 -26.03
CA LEU A 235 -14.17 4.08 -25.86
C LEU A 235 -14.04 5.37 -26.69
N LEU A 236 -12.84 5.96 -26.72
CA LEU A 236 -12.56 7.13 -27.56
C LEU A 236 -12.70 6.79 -29.05
N VAL A 237 -12.10 5.69 -29.50
CA VAL A 237 -12.17 5.29 -30.91
C VAL A 237 -13.60 4.88 -31.29
N THR A 238 -14.36 4.23 -30.41
CA THR A 238 -15.78 3.96 -30.62
C THR A 238 -16.55 5.25 -30.86
N ALA A 239 -16.35 6.28 -30.03
CA ALA A 239 -17.02 7.56 -30.22
C ALA A 239 -16.67 8.21 -31.58
N VAL A 240 -15.39 8.20 -31.95
CA VAL A 240 -14.93 8.70 -33.26
C VAL A 240 -15.55 7.91 -34.42
N VAL A 241 -15.60 6.59 -34.31
CA VAL A 241 -16.22 5.71 -35.31
C VAL A 241 -17.70 6.01 -35.46
N ILE A 242 -18.43 6.18 -34.35
CA ILE A 242 -19.86 6.52 -34.38
C ILE A 242 -20.08 7.87 -35.08
N ILE A 243 -19.31 8.89 -34.73
CA ILE A 243 -19.39 10.22 -35.36
C ILE A 243 -19.07 10.15 -36.85
N ALA A 244 -17.99 9.47 -37.22
CA ALA A 244 -17.58 9.30 -38.62
C ALA A 244 -18.66 8.57 -39.44
N VAL A 245 -19.28 7.53 -38.86
CA VAL A 245 -20.38 6.80 -39.48
C VAL A 245 -21.60 7.69 -39.66
N LEU A 246 -22.00 8.47 -38.65
CA LEU A 246 -23.14 9.40 -38.76
C LEU A 246 -22.93 10.43 -39.89
N VAL A 247 -21.76 11.08 -39.90
CA VAL A 247 -21.39 12.08 -40.92
C VAL A 247 -21.40 11.49 -42.33
N THR A 248 -20.85 10.29 -42.51
CA THR A 248 -20.77 9.64 -43.82
C THR A 248 -22.11 9.06 -44.30
N SER A 249 -22.99 8.71 -43.36
CA SER A 249 -24.31 8.14 -43.65
C SER A 249 -25.39 9.21 -43.87
N GLY A 250 -25.05 10.50 -43.71
CA GLY A 250 -25.98 11.63 -43.92
C GLY A 250 -27.14 11.68 -42.92
N LEU A 251 -26.94 11.13 -41.71
CA LEU A 251 -27.85 11.25 -40.57
C LEU A 251 -27.44 12.43 -39.67
#